data_AF-A0A4S4HDM8-F1
#
_entry.id   AF-A0A4S4HDM8-F1
#
_cell.length_a   1.000
_cell.length_b   1.000
_cell.length_c   1.000
_cell.angle_alpha   90.00
_cell.angle_beta   90.00
_cell.angle_gamma   90.00
#
_symmetry.space_group_name_H-M   'P 1'
#
loop_
_entity.id
_entity.type
_entity.pdbx_description
1 polymer ?
#
loop_
_entity_poly.entity_id
_entity_poly.type
_entity_poly.pdbx_seq_one_letter_code
_entity_poly.pdbx_strand_id
1 'polypeptide(L)'
;MKSIIFYLSPALRIITGLYLLSCPIHATGATDISVLNGLYGMALKTSIASLSTANQTNTDNISQELKLIYKHVSDGKLICAFSTSIIGSETDLATGQIIPAEWIVIPQIMAQTAPTDLFNNVLLNKKTHEARKDLPILIVSTPQKTGTGWKSGLTKSGYTAFEPSDMAKGRIARAMFYMATLYPADLWEGNGAVVFNDFNKYPTLTKEGMETYMLWHRTYPPTAEEISYNNLVEAVQGNRNLFIDYPELAEHIWGNKNNKPFYYQNEPESPSEPSSPEKIPLKREYALNETVWLWSPLIGNDAQWSVNGKNTNLKFIKASELGSGKHELSFKNEKYRGRIIIIVK
;
A
#
# COMPACT_ATOMS: atom_id res chain seq x y z
N MET A 1 13.73 35.83 7.52
CA MET A 1 12.28 35.74 7.21
C MET A 1 12.09 35.96 5.71
N LYS A 2 11.72 34.92 4.96
CA LYS A 2 11.45 35.00 3.50
C LYS A 2 9.95 35.23 3.25
N SER A 3 9.60 36.04 2.26
CA SER A 3 8.23 36.25 1.78
C SER A 3 8.01 35.38 0.52
N ILE A 4 6.90 34.64 0.42
CA ILE A 4 6.59 33.78 -0.73
C ILE A 4 5.24 34.21 -1.35
N ILE A 5 5.20 34.32 -2.68
CA ILE A 5 4.00 34.50 -3.51
C ILE A 5 4.02 33.36 -4.55
N PHE A 6 2.93 32.61 -4.74
CA PHE A 6 2.83 31.52 -5.73
C PHE A 6 2.11 31.97 -7.02
N TYR A 7 2.64 31.57 -8.18
CA TYR A 7 1.97 31.55 -9.49
C TYR A 7 2.28 30.19 -10.19
N LEU A 8 1.35 29.69 -11.02
CA LEU A 8 1.34 28.34 -11.61
C LEU A 8 1.76 28.31 -13.10
N SER A 9 2.34 27.16 -13.52
CA SER A 9 2.55 26.58 -14.89
C SER A 9 3.97 26.73 -15.54
N PRO A 10 4.36 25.93 -16.59
CA PRO A 10 5.13 24.68 -16.46
C PRO A 10 6.41 24.56 -17.35
N ALA A 11 7.16 23.46 -17.13
CA ALA A 11 8.23 22.86 -17.96
C ALA A 11 9.65 23.48 -17.94
N LEU A 12 10.67 22.67 -17.57
CA LEU A 12 11.78 22.23 -18.45
C LEU A 12 12.73 21.23 -17.74
N ARG A 13 13.17 20.20 -18.48
CA ARG A 13 14.17 19.15 -18.14
C ARG A 13 15.62 19.67 -18.22
N ILE A 14 16.58 18.91 -17.67
CA ILE A 14 17.90 18.45 -18.23
C ILE A 14 18.85 18.08 -17.04
N ILE A 15 19.13 16.80 -16.75
CA ILE A 15 20.15 15.82 -17.24
C ILE A 15 21.57 15.96 -16.63
N THR A 16 22.08 14.85 -16.05
CA THR A 16 23.41 14.16 -16.18
C THR A 16 23.79 13.53 -14.83
N GLY A 17 24.30 12.31 -14.65
CA GLY A 17 24.77 11.14 -15.44
C GLY A 17 25.34 10.16 -14.38
N LEU A 18 25.78 8.91 -14.60
CA LEU A 18 25.90 7.96 -15.70
C LEU A 18 26.39 6.66 -15.00
N TYR A 19 25.85 5.47 -15.29
CA TYR A 19 26.63 4.26 -15.62
C TYR A 19 25.69 3.14 -16.09
N LEU A 20 26.06 2.57 -17.23
CA LEU A 20 25.29 1.71 -18.13
C LEU A 20 25.31 0.24 -17.71
N LEU A 21 24.16 -0.43 -17.80
CA LEU A 21 24.05 -1.76 -18.40
C LEU A 21 22.78 -1.79 -19.27
N SER A 22 22.93 -2.31 -20.48
CA SER A 22 21.98 -2.32 -21.58
C SER A 22 20.78 -3.24 -21.35
N CYS A 23 19.56 -2.71 -21.41
CA CYS A 23 18.34 -3.45 -21.78
C CYS A 23 17.31 -2.47 -22.37
N PRO A 24 16.43 -2.93 -23.28
CA PRO A 24 15.65 -2.07 -24.17
C PRO A 24 14.68 -1.19 -23.41
N ILE A 25 14.60 0.07 -23.85
CA ILE A 25 13.65 1.10 -23.40
C ILE A 25 12.22 0.56 -23.60
N HIS A 26 11.63 -0.01 -22.55
CA HIS A 26 10.19 -0.15 -22.44
C HIS A 26 9.63 1.10 -21.78
N ALA A 27 8.67 1.72 -22.45
CA ALA A 27 8.06 2.97 -22.04
C ALA A 27 7.53 2.85 -20.60
N THR A 28 8.08 3.67 -19.70
CA THR A 28 7.57 3.90 -18.35
C THR A 28 6.26 4.70 -18.45
N GLY A 29 5.16 4.04 -18.83
CA GLY A 29 3.82 4.56 -18.57
C GLY A 29 3.56 4.38 -17.08
N ALA A 30 3.76 5.43 -16.29
CA ALA A 30 3.37 5.41 -14.87
C ALA A 30 1.91 4.93 -14.76
N THR A 31 1.64 3.95 -13.90
CA THR A 31 0.29 3.44 -13.66
C THR A 31 -0.63 4.60 -13.29
N ASP A 32 -1.57 4.94 -14.16
CA ASP A 32 -2.57 5.98 -13.88
C ASP A 32 -3.59 5.43 -12.88
N ILE A 33 -3.32 5.67 -11.60
CA ILE A 33 -4.16 5.21 -10.50
C ILE A 33 -5.51 5.94 -10.44
N SER A 34 -5.67 7.09 -11.12
CA SER A 34 -6.91 7.85 -11.13
C SER A 34 -8.08 7.10 -11.78
N VAL A 35 -7.78 6.10 -12.62
CA VAL A 35 -8.79 5.20 -13.22
C VAL A 35 -9.55 4.37 -12.19
N LEU A 36 -9.05 4.31 -10.94
CA LEU A 36 -9.72 3.61 -9.84
C LEU A 36 -10.79 4.48 -9.15
N ASN A 37 -10.85 5.78 -9.45
CA ASN A 37 -11.79 6.71 -8.82
C ASN A 37 -13.25 6.27 -9.00
N GLY A 38 -14.02 6.31 -7.92
CA GLY A 38 -15.43 5.92 -7.92
C GLY A 38 -15.68 4.40 -7.85
N LEU A 39 -14.63 3.57 -7.91
CA LEU A 39 -14.77 2.11 -7.88
C LEU A 39 -14.68 1.57 -6.44
N TYR A 40 -15.37 0.47 -6.17
CA TYR A 40 -15.26 -0.28 -4.91
C TYR A 40 -15.54 -1.77 -5.14
N GLY A 41 -15.26 -2.59 -4.13
CA GLY A 41 -15.55 -4.02 -4.14
C GLY A 41 -14.99 -4.73 -5.38
N MET A 42 -15.84 -5.51 -6.06
CA MET A 42 -15.44 -6.27 -7.24
C MET A 42 -14.95 -5.39 -8.40
N ALA A 43 -15.59 -4.24 -8.64
CA ALA A 43 -15.21 -3.34 -9.73
C ALA A 43 -13.80 -2.77 -9.52
N LEU A 44 -13.50 -2.36 -8.28
CA LEU A 44 -12.18 -1.87 -7.91
C LEU A 44 -11.13 -2.98 -8.03
N LYS A 45 -11.44 -4.19 -7.51
CA LYS A 45 -10.57 -5.37 -7.61
C LYS A 45 -10.21 -5.68 -9.06
N THR A 46 -11.21 -5.73 -9.96
CA THR A 46 -10.99 -6.01 -11.38
C THR A 46 -10.10 -4.96 -12.04
N SER A 47 -10.32 -3.67 -11.78
CA SER A 47 -9.49 -2.60 -12.35
C SER A 47 -8.04 -2.65 -11.85
N ILE A 48 -7.82 -2.95 -10.56
CA ILE A 48 -6.47 -3.16 -10.02
C ILE A 48 -5.77 -4.33 -10.72
N ALA A 49 -6.48 -5.45 -10.94
CA ALA A 49 -5.94 -6.60 -11.66
C ALA A 49 -5.54 -6.23 -13.10
N SER A 50 -6.35 -5.43 -13.80
CA SER A 50 -6.02 -4.94 -15.14
C SER A 50 -4.79 -4.04 -15.15
N LEU A 51 -4.67 -3.11 -14.18
CA LEU A 51 -3.49 -2.25 -14.07
C LEU A 51 -2.21 -3.04 -13.79
N SER A 52 -2.31 -4.09 -12.98
CA SER A 52 -1.15 -4.86 -12.52
C SER A 52 -0.71 -5.93 -13.52
N THR A 53 -1.60 -6.44 -14.38
CA THR A 53 -1.27 -7.46 -15.38
C THR A 53 -0.73 -6.88 -16.69
N ALA A 54 -1.09 -5.63 -17.04
CA ALA A 54 -0.72 -5.01 -18.31
C ALA A 54 0.80 -4.92 -18.57
N ASN A 55 1.60 -4.83 -17.50
CA ASN A 55 3.05 -4.63 -17.59
C ASN A 55 3.88 -5.82 -17.07
N GLN A 56 3.24 -6.93 -16.67
CA GLN A 56 3.95 -8.06 -16.07
C GLN A 56 4.80 -8.80 -17.12
N THR A 57 6.10 -8.94 -16.86
CA THR A 57 7.04 -9.72 -17.66
C THR A 57 7.47 -10.99 -16.92
N ASN A 58 7.84 -12.03 -17.67
CA ASN A 58 8.43 -13.24 -17.07
C ASN A 58 9.88 -12.98 -16.69
N THR A 59 10.26 -13.39 -15.48
CA THR A 59 11.64 -13.31 -14.98
C THR A 59 12.32 -14.66 -15.13
N ASP A 60 13.36 -14.76 -15.97
CA ASP A 60 14.04 -16.03 -16.29
C ASP A 60 14.89 -16.59 -15.12
N ASN A 61 15.27 -15.75 -14.14
CA ASN A 61 16.12 -16.15 -13.00
C ASN A 61 15.67 -15.56 -11.66
N ILE A 62 14.46 -15.93 -11.22
CA ILE A 62 13.82 -15.50 -9.96
C ILE A 62 14.74 -15.59 -8.75
N SER A 63 15.48 -16.69 -8.60
CA SER A 63 16.35 -16.90 -7.45
C SER A 63 17.47 -15.85 -7.37
N GLN A 64 18.10 -15.53 -8.49
CA GLN A 64 19.15 -14.52 -8.55
C GLN A 64 18.59 -13.12 -8.28
N GLU A 65 17.47 -12.77 -8.90
CA GLU A 65 16.83 -11.46 -8.72
C GLU A 65 16.39 -11.25 -7.26
N LEU A 66 15.76 -12.26 -6.64
CA LEU A 66 15.40 -12.18 -5.22
C LEU A 66 16.61 -11.95 -4.31
N LYS A 67 17.73 -12.61 -4.56
CA LYS A 67 18.95 -12.37 -3.76
C LYS A 67 19.44 -10.93 -3.90
N LEU A 68 19.41 -10.36 -5.10
CA LEU A 68 19.82 -8.98 -5.35
C LEU A 68 18.87 -7.99 -4.65
N ILE A 69 17.56 -8.19 -4.79
CA ILE A 69 16.54 -7.35 -4.16
C ILE A 69 16.68 -7.39 -2.64
N TYR A 70 16.75 -8.60 -2.04
CA TYR A 70 16.86 -8.74 -0.58
C TYR A 70 18.13 -8.10 -0.04
N LYS A 71 19.27 -8.28 -0.72
CA LYS A 71 20.52 -7.58 -0.35
C LYS A 71 20.37 -6.07 -0.43
N HIS A 72 19.68 -5.55 -1.44
CA HIS A 72 19.48 -4.09 -1.56
C HIS A 72 18.63 -3.54 -0.42
N VAL A 73 17.48 -4.15 -0.12
CA VAL A 73 16.55 -3.64 0.91
C VAL A 73 17.00 -3.94 2.34
N SER A 74 18.04 -4.75 2.52
CA SER A 74 18.51 -5.24 3.84
C SER A 74 19.99 -4.97 4.10
N ASP A 75 20.56 -3.89 3.54
CA ASP A 75 21.95 -3.48 3.74
C ASP A 75 22.97 -4.62 3.51
N GLY A 76 22.83 -5.31 2.38
CA GLY A 76 23.70 -6.40 1.94
C GLY A 76 23.40 -7.76 2.58
N LYS A 77 22.40 -7.85 3.48
CA LYS A 77 22.04 -9.10 4.16
C LYS A 77 20.98 -9.87 3.40
N LEU A 78 21.00 -11.20 3.53
CA LEU A 78 19.87 -12.04 3.16
C LEU A 78 18.99 -12.24 4.40
N ILE A 79 17.69 -11.98 4.27
CA ILE A 79 16.72 -12.08 5.37
C ILE A 79 15.62 -13.07 4.97
N CYS A 80 15.25 -13.95 5.89
CA CYS A 80 14.11 -14.85 5.70
C CYS A 80 12.79 -14.06 5.79
N ALA A 81 11.99 -14.11 4.73
CA ALA A 81 10.76 -13.31 4.59
C ALA A 81 9.72 -13.55 5.71
N PHE A 82 9.63 -14.77 6.24
CA PHE A 82 8.62 -15.13 7.24
C PHE A 82 9.10 -15.00 8.69
N SER A 83 10.40 -15.18 8.94
CA SER A 83 10.98 -15.12 10.29
C SER A 83 11.70 -13.80 10.59
N THR A 84 11.94 -12.99 9.55
CA THR A 84 12.80 -11.80 9.55
C THR A 84 14.22 -12.02 10.08
N SER A 85 14.65 -13.27 10.22
CA SER A 85 15.99 -13.62 10.64
C SER A 85 17.00 -13.52 9.50
N ILE A 86 18.23 -13.17 9.82
CA ILE A 86 19.35 -13.17 8.86
C ILE A 86 19.65 -14.61 8.45
N ILE A 87 19.82 -14.83 7.15
CA ILE A 87 20.27 -16.09 6.56
C ILE A 87 21.79 -16.00 6.42
N GLY A 88 22.50 -16.62 7.37
CA GLY A 88 23.96 -16.47 7.51
C GLY A 88 24.79 -17.21 6.46
N SER A 89 24.21 -18.16 5.73
CA SER A 89 24.90 -18.93 4.70
C SER A 89 23.99 -19.29 3.53
N GLU A 90 24.58 -19.36 2.32
CA GLU A 90 23.88 -19.86 1.12
C GLU A 90 23.44 -21.33 1.28
N THR A 91 24.09 -22.10 2.16
CA THR A 91 23.69 -23.49 2.44
C THR A 91 22.40 -23.61 3.26
N ASP A 92 22.02 -22.56 4.00
CA ASP A 92 20.75 -22.48 4.73
C ASP A 92 19.66 -21.74 3.93
N LEU A 93 20.02 -21.18 2.77
CA LEU A 93 19.09 -20.47 1.90
C LEU A 93 18.14 -21.45 1.19
N ALA A 94 16.86 -21.06 1.14
CA ALA A 94 15.83 -21.66 0.34
C ALA A 94 15.01 -20.56 -0.36
N THR A 95 14.43 -20.89 -1.51
CA THR A 95 13.42 -20.07 -2.16
C THR A 95 12.06 -20.73 -1.95
N GLY A 96 11.06 -19.97 -1.55
CA GLY A 96 9.69 -20.43 -1.38
C GLY A 96 8.70 -19.45 -1.99
N GLN A 97 7.42 -19.73 -1.83
CA GLN A 97 6.32 -18.93 -2.38
C GLN A 97 5.30 -18.57 -1.31
N ILE A 98 4.70 -17.39 -1.37
CA ILE A 98 3.60 -16.97 -0.48
C ILE A 98 2.33 -17.76 -0.78
N ILE A 99 2.05 -18.00 -2.06
CA ILE A 99 1.08 -18.97 -2.56
C ILE A 99 1.87 -20.05 -3.30
N PRO A 100 2.00 -21.24 -2.69
CA PRO A 100 2.75 -22.34 -3.27
C PRO A 100 1.95 -23.00 -4.39
N ALA A 101 2.63 -23.60 -5.36
CA ALA A 101 1.99 -24.24 -6.51
C ALA A 101 1.00 -25.36 -6.13
N GLU A 102 1.19 -25.99 -4.97
CA GLU A 102 0.31 -27.01 -4.39
C GLU A 102 -1.10 -26.48 -4.07
N TRP A 103 -1.28 -25.15 -3.99
CA TRP A 103 -2.59 -24.53 -3.80
C TRP A 103 -3.32 -24.31 -5.12
N ILE A 104 -2.72 -24.64 -6.27
CA ILE A 104 -3.16 -24.16 -7.57
C ILE A 104 -3.61 -25.31 -8.49
N VAL A 105 -4.89 -25.35 -8.90
CA VAL A 105 -5.35 -26.09 -10.10
C VAL A 105 -4.74 -25.38 -11.29
N ILE A 106 -3.87 -26.03 -12.05
CA ILE A 106 -3.21 -25.40 -13.18
C ILE A 106 -3.82 -25.88 -14.50
N PRO A 107 -4.61 -25.05 -15.23
CA PRO A 107 -4.68 -25.16 -16.68
C PRO A 107 -3.30 -24.82 -17.26
N GLN A 108 -2.77 -25.63 -18.19
CA GLN A 108 -1.39 -25.54 -18.71
C GLN A 108 -0.94 -24.13 -19.16
N ILE A 109 -1.87 -23.25 -19.54
CA ILE A 109 -1.60 -21.91 -20.05
C ILE A 109 -1.35 -20.89 -18.89
N MET A 110 -1.92 -21.10 -17.70
CA MET A 110 -1.70 -20.24 -16.52
C MET A 110 -0.66 -20.80 -15.53
N ALA A 111 -0.10 -21.97 -15.83
CA ALA A 111 0.97 -22.65 -15.09
C ALA A 111 2.23 -21.80 -14.83
N GLN A 112 2.36 -20.67 -15.54
CA GLN A 112 3.61 -19.96 -15.69
C GLN A 112 3.59 -18.55 -15.10
N THR A 113 2.48 -18.04 -14.55
CA THR A 113 2.40 -16.63 -14.13
C THR A 113 2.46 -16.44 -12.61
N ALA A 114 1.63 -17.12 -11.82
CA ALA A 114 1.70 -17.00 -10.35
C ALA A 114 3.02 -17.54 -9.76
N PRO A 115 3.56 -18.68 -10.23
CA PRO A 115 4.81 -19.20 -9.73
C PRO A 115 6.03 -18.35 -10.10
N THR A 116 5.93 -17.53 -11.15
CA THR A 116 7.04 -16.70 -11.64
C THR A 116 7.01 -15.25 -11.13
N ASP A 117 5.91 -14.85 -10.48
CA ASP A 117 5.75 -13.52 -9.91
C ASP A 117 6.68 -13.29 -8.70
N LEU A 118 7.53 -12.28 -8.77
CA LEU A 118 8.45 -11.87 -7.70
C LEU A 118 7.75 -11.36 -6.44
N PHE A 119 6.48 -10.94 -6.51
CA PHE A 119 5.67 -10.70 -5.32
C PHE A 119 5.19 -12.00 -4.66
N ASN A 120 5.21 -13.12 -5.37
CA ASN A 120 4.90 -14.44 -4.83
C ASN A 120 6.13 -15.15 -4.28
N ASN A 121 7.29 -14.97 -4.93
CA ASN A 121 8.50 -15.66 -4.54
C ASN A 121 9.25 -14.94 -3.40
N VAL A 122 9.80 -15.71 -2.46
CA VAL A 122 10.44 -15.20 -1.24
C VAL A 122 11.69 -15.98 -0.87
N LEU A 123 12.64 -15.31 -0.21
CA LEU A 123 13.80 -15.97 0.40
C LEU A 123 13.46 -16.45 1.80
N LEU A 124 13.86 -17.67 2.12
CA LEU A 124 13.62 -18.32 3.41
C LEU A 124 14.89 -19.00 3.89
N ASN A 125 15.01 -19.21 5.20
CA ASN A 125 15.92 -20.23 5.71
C ASN A 125 15.26 -21.62 5.61
N LYS A 126 16.06 -22.69 5.53
CA LYS A 126 15.56 -24.06 5.36
C LYS A 126 14.58 -24.47 6.44
N LYS A 127 14.87 -24.14 7.71
CA LYS A 127 13.99 -24.46 8.84
C LYS A 127 12.60 -23.85 8.69
N THR A 128 12.52 -22.59 8.25
CA THR A 128 11.25 -21.89 8.05
C THR A 128 10.52 -22.42 6.82
N HIS A 129 11.25 -22.73 5.76
CA HIS A 129 10.71 -23.37 4.57
C HIS A 129 10.09 -24.74 4.88
N GLU A 130 10.79 -25.60 5.62
CA GLU A 130 10.33 -26.92 6.07
C GLU A 130 9.14 -26.86 7.04
N ALA A 131 9.07 -25.81 7.86
CA ALA A 131 7.98 -25.63 8.82
C ALA A 131 6.71 -25.07 8.16
N ARG A 132 6.87 -24.19 7.17
CA ARG A 132 5.75 -23.62 6.42
C ARG A 132 5.22 -24.61 5.39
N LYS A 133 6.08 -25.22 4.56
CA LYS A 133 5.69 -26.05 3.41
C LYS A 133 4.63 -25.37 2.51
N ASP A 134 3.41 -25.89 2.58
CA ASP A 134 2.20 -25.45 1.91
C ASP A 134 1.09 -25.08 2.92
N LEU A 135 1.41 -24.89 4.20
CA LEU A 135 0.41 -24.54 5.21
C LEU A 135 -0.19 -23.15 4.93
N PRO A 136 -1.51 -22.99 5.11
CA PRO A 136 -2.17 -21.69 4.99
C PRO A 136 -1.55 -20.70 5.98
N ILE A 137 -1.34 -19.47 5.52
CA ILE A 137 -0.72 -18.44 6.33
C ILE A 137 -1.80 -17.73 7.14
N LEU A 138 -2.07 -18.23 8.34
CA LEU A 138 -3.18 -17.77 9.20
C LEU A 138 -2.74 -17.60 10.65
N ILE A 139 -3.63 -17.06 11.48
CA ILE A 139 -3.39 -16.95 12.92
C ILE A 139 -3.45 -18.34 13.57
N VAL A 140 -2.36 -18.72 14.23
CA VAL A 140 -2.23 -19.98 14.96
C VAL A 140 -2.65 -19.74 16.42
N SER A 141 -3.79 -20.33 16.79
CA SER A 141 -4.37 -20.26 18.13
C SER A 141 -3.74 -21.26 19.10
N THR A 142 -3.38 -22.45 18.60
CA THR A 142 -2.75 -23.53 19.38
C THR A 142 -1.43 -23.91 18.70
N PRO A 143 -0.29 -23.33 19.12
CA PRO A 143 1.01 -23.64 18.55
C PRO A 143 1.41 -25.11 18.78
N GLN A 144 1.90 -25.76 17.73
CA GLN A 144 2.46 -27.12 17.79
C GLN A 144 3.97 -27.14 17.50
N LYS A 145 4.43 -26.23 16.63
CA LYS A 145 5.85 -25.98 16.36
C LYS A 145 6.12 -24.49 16.43
N THR A 146 7.31 -24.12 16.87
CA THR A 146 7.76 -22.73 16.96
C THR A 146 9.18 -22.59 16.42
N GLY A 147 9.49 -21.42 15.88
CA GLY A 147 10.83 -21.03 15.48
C GLY A 147 11.11 -19.57 15.81
N THR A 148 11.97 -18.94 15.02
CA THR A 148 12.36 -17.54 15.22
C THR A 148 11.20 -16.62 14.85
N GLY A 149 10.36 -16.29 15.83
CA GLY A 149 9.20 -15.41 15.67
C GLY A 149 7.97 -16.06 15.00
N TRP A 150 8.13 -17.15 14.27
CA TRP A 150 7.03 -17.88 13.64
C TRP A 150 6.56 -19.08 14.47
N LYS A 151 5.34 -19.53 14.19
CA LYS A 151 4.75 -20.76 14.74
C LYS A 151 3.90 -21.48 13.70
N SER A 152 3.73 -22.79 13.83
CA SER A 152 2.72 -23.55 13.10
C SER A 152 1.90 -24.42 14.07
N GLY A 153 0.64 -24.65 13.74
CA GLY A 153 -0.31 -25.33 14.61
C GLY A 153 -1.75 -25.05 14.20
N LEU A 154 -2.69 -25.22 15.12
CA LEU A 154 -4.11 -25.12 14.79
C LEU A 154 -4.63 -23.68 14.86
N THR A 155 -5.40 -23.26 13.85
CA THR A 155 -6.22 -22.05 13.90
C THR A 155 -7.44 -22.28 14.79
N LYS A 156 -8.20 -21.21 15.08
CA LYS A 156 -9.43 -21.31 15.86
C LYS A 156 -10.48 -22.19 15.17
N SER A 157 -10.46 -22.23 13.84
CA SER A 157 -11.37 -23.05 13.03
C SER A 157 -10.89 -24.51 12.87
N GLY A 158 -9.74 -24.87 13.46
CA GLY A 158 -9.21 -26.23 13.43
C GLY A 158 -8.33 -26.57 12.23
N TYR A 159 -8.03 -25.61 11.35
CA TYR A 159 -7.06 -25.81 10.26
C TYR A 159 -5.64 -25.83 10.80
N THR A 160 -4.76 -26.63 10.19
CA THR A 160 -3.32 -26.51 10.47
C THR A 160 -2.75 -25.37 9.63
N ALA A 161 -2.10 -24.40 10.27
CA ALA A 161 -1.62 -23.19 9.63
C ALA A 161 -0.21 -22.82 10.07
N PHE A 162 0.39 -21.87 9.35
CA PHE A 162 1.65 -21.22 9.68
C PHE A 162 1.40 -19.73 9.97
N GLU A 163 1.84 -19.24 11.12
CA GLU A 163 1.82 -17.83 11.48
C GLU A 163 3.26 -17.28 11.44
N PRO A 164 3.55 -16.27 10.59
CA PRO A 164 4.87 -15.68 10.47
C PRO A 164 5.20 -14.79 11.68
N SER A 165 6.45 -14.33 11.75
CA SER A 165 6.87 -13.30 12.72
C SER A 165 6.06 -12.00 12.55
N ASP A 166 5.91 -11.27 13.66
CA ASP A 166 5.14 -10.01 13.67
C ASP A 166 5.63 -9.00 12.63
N MET A 167 6.94 -8.86 12.49
CA MET A 167 7.56 -7.96 11.50
C MET A 167 7.25 -8.33 10.04
N ALA A 168 6.90 -9.59 9.76
CA ALA A 168 6.56 -10.05 8.42
C ALA A 168 5.06 -9.95 8.08
N LYS A 169 4.18 -9.82 9.08
CA LYS A 169 2.73 -9.93 8.91
C LYS A 169 2.16 -8.89 7.95
N GLY A 170 2.60 -7.62 8.04
CA GLY A 170 2.13 -6.54 7.17
C GLY A 170 2.42 -6.79 5.69
N ARG A 171 3.68 -7.09 5.35
CA ARG A 171 4.10 -7.36 3.97
C ARG A 171 3.45 -8.61 3.40
N ILE A 172 3.26 -9.63 4.22
CA ILE A 172 2.55 -10.86 3.81
C ILE A 172 1.09 -10.55 3.52
N ALA A 173 0.41 -9.75 4.36
CA ALA A 173 -0.98 -9.37 4.11
C ALA A 173 -1.14 -8.63 2.77
N ARG A 174 -0.26 -7.66 2.46
CA ARG A 174 -0.29 -6.94 1.18
C ARG A 174 0.07 -7.83 -0.02
N ALA A 175 0.96 -8.80 0.15
CA ALA A 175 1.19 -9.81 -0.87
C ALA A 175 -0.04 -10.70 -1.08
N MET A 176 -0.73 -11.13 -0.01
CA MET A 176 -1.95 -11.92 -0.12
C MET A 176 -3.09 -11.14 -0.80
N PHE A 177 -3.24 -9.84 -0.53
CA PHE A 177 -4.20 -8.98 -1.24
C PHE A 177 -3.88 -8.87 -2.73
N TYR A 178 -2.61 -8.66 -3.08
CA TYR A 178 -2.17 -8.65 -4.46
C TYR A 178 -2.51 -9.96 -5.16
N MET A 179 -2.17 -11.10 -4.54
CA MET A 179 -2.44 -12.40 -5.13
C MET A 179 -3.94 -12.68 -5.28
N ALA A 180 -4.74 -12.35 -4.26
CA ALA A 180 -6.19 -12.45 -4.29
C ALA A 180 -6.82 -11.61 -5.40
N THR A 181 -6.19 -10.48 -5.75
CA THR A 181 -6.64 -9.61 -6.84
C THR A 181 -6.27 -10.14 -8.21
N LEU A 182 -5.02 -10.55 -8.42
CA LEU A 182 -4.50 -10.90 -9.74
C LEU A 182 -4.85 -12.32 -10.18
N TYR A 183 -4.81 -13.29 -9.25
CA TYR A 183 -4.95 -14.70 -9.61
C TYR A 183 -6.37 -15.20 -9.31
N PRO A 184 -7.08 -15.75 -10.31
CA PRO A 184 -8.47 -16.12 -10.18
C PRO A 184 -8.66 -17.34 -9.28
N ALA A 185 -9.81 -17.40 -8.61
CA ALA A 185 -10.05 -18.38 -7.58
C ALA A 185 -10.52 -19.76 -8.05
N ASP A 186 -10.82 -19.90 -9.34
CA ASP A 186 -10.94 -21.21 -10.01
C ASP A 186 -9.64 -22.03 -9.94
N LEU A 187 -8.55 -21.39 -9.55
CA LEU A 187 -7.26 -22.01 -9.39
C LEU A 187 -7.05 -22.58 -7.98
N TRP A 188 -7.89 -22.40 -6.96
CA TRP A 188 -7.46 -22.78 -5.60
C TRP A 188 -7.89 -24.20 -5.17
N GLU A 189 -6.93 -24.99 -4.68
CA GLU A 189 -7.16 -26.35 -4.13
C GLU A 189 -6.50 -26.52 -2.76
N GLY A 190 -6.88 -27.59 -2.06
CA GLY A 190 -6.21 -28.03 -0.83
C GLY A 190 -6.15 -26.92 0.23
N ASN A 191 -4.94 -26.62 0.69
CA ASN A 191 -4.71 -25.55 1.68
C ASN A 191 -5.03 -24.14 1.13
N GLY A 192 -5.06 -23.95 -0.19
CA GLY A 192 -5.51 -22.71 -0.82
C GLY A 192 -6.98 -22.41 -0.57
N ALA A 193 -7.85 -23.44 -0.58
CA ALA A 193 -9.28 -23.31 -0.31
C ALA A 193 -9.61 -22.91 1.15
N VAL A 194 -8.64 -22.99 2.06
CA VAL A 194 -8.77 -22.47 3.43
C VAL A 194 -8.72 -20.94 3.45
N VAL A 195 -7.98 -20.35 2.51
CA VAL A 195 -7.67 -18.92 2.47
C VAL A 195 -8.50 -18.19 1.42
N PHE A 196 -8.80 -18.85 0.30
CA PHE A 196 -9.52 -18.30 -0.82
C PHE A 196 -10.89 -18.97 -1.02
N ASN A 197 -11.88 -18.19 -1.44
CA ASN A 197 -13.19 -18.73 -1.85
C ASN A 197 -13.12 -19.21 -3.31
N ASP A 198 -13.89 -20.25 -3.63
CA ASP A 198 -13.97 -20.81 -4.97
C ASP A 198 -14.53 -19.82 -6.03
N PHE A 199 -14.24 -20.11 -7.29
CA PHE A 199 -14.86 -19.51 -8.48
C PHE A 199 -14.73 -17.99 -8.64
N ASN A 200 -13.58 -17.45 -8.22
CA ASN A 200 -13.28 -16.02 -8.16
C ASN A 200 -14.40 -15.18 -7.51
N LYS A 201 -15.20 -15.80 -6.62
CA LYS A 201 -16.36 -15.16 -6.03
C LYS A 201 -15.89 -14.04 -5.11
N TYR A 202 -16.28 -12.80 -5.40
CA TYR A 202 -16.04 -11.67 -4.50
C TYR A 202 -16.54 -12.00 -3.08
N PRO A 203 -15.72 -11.81 -2.03
CA PRO A 203 -14.46 -11.04 -2.00
C PRO A 203 -13.18 -11.86 -2.26
N THR A 204 -13.24 -13.05 -2.83
CA THR A 204 -12.10 -13.95 -3.15
C THR A 204 -11.36 -14.54 -1.95
N LEU A 205 -11.33 -13.87 -0.80
CA LEU A 205 -10.80 -14.41 0.46
C LEU A 205 -11.91 -15.06 1.30
N THR A 206 -11.61 -16.17 1.95
CA THR A 206 -12.48 -16.74 2.99
C THR A 206 -12.61 -15.74 4.15
N LYS A 207 -13.62 -15.93 5.00
CA LYS A 207 -13.82 -15.09 6.18
C LYS A 207 -12.58 -15.06 7.07
N GLU A 208 -11.98 -16.22 7.34
CA GLU A 208 -10.79 -16.34 8.19
C GLU A 208 -9.55 -15.70 7.56
N GLY A 209 -9.33 -15.89 6.25
CA GLY A 209 -8.26 -15.22 5.53
C GLY A 209 -8.42 -13.71 5.54
N MET A 210 -9.62 -13.21 5.24
CA MET A 210 -9.94 -11.78 5.25
C MET A 210 -9.73 -11.16 6.63
N GLU A 211 -10.26 -11.75 7.70
CA GLU A 211 -10.07 -11.28 9.08
C GLU A 211 -8.58 -11.24 9.46
N THR A 212 -7.83 -12.27 9.07
CA THR A 212 -6.40 -12.36 9.35
C THR A 212 -5.60 -11.26 8.64
N TYR A 213 -5.73 -11.15 7.32
CA TYR A 213 -4.90 -10.24 6.53
C TYR A 213 -5.30 -8.78 6.76
N MET A 214 -6.58 -8.47 6.96
CA MET A 214 -6.99 -7.11 7.33
C MET A 214 -6.45 -6.71 8.71
N LEU A 215 -6.45 -7.63 9.69
CA LEU A 215 -5.84 -7.36 10.99
C LEU A 215 -4.34 -7.06 10.85
N TRP A 216 -3.60 -7.91 10.14
CA TRP A 216 -2.16 -7.73 9.94
C TRP A 216 -1.82 -6.47 9.17
N HIS A 217 -2.57 -6.17 8.11
CA HIS A 217 -2.43 -4.97 7.31
C HIS A 217 -2.61 -3.69 8.13
N ARG A 218 -3.66 -3.62 8.96
CA ARG A 218 -3.93 -2.46 9.84
C ARG A 218 -2.91 -2.32 10.96
N THR A 219 -2.41 -3.44 11.47
CA THR A 219 -1.43 -3.45 12.58
C THR A 219 -0.04 -3.06 12.10
N TYR A 220 0.33 -3.48 10.89
CA TYR A 220 1.67 -3.33 10.34
C TYR A 220 1.62 -2.60 8.98
N PRO A 221 1.64 -1.25 8.98
CA PRO A 221 1.59 -0.46 7.75
C PRO A 221 2.83 -0.70 6.86
N PRO A 222 2.80 -0.29 5.58
CA PRO A 222 3.96 -0.40 4.69
C PRO A 222 5.20 0.29 5.28
N THR A 223 6.35 -0.37 5.20
CA THR A 223 7.63 0.18 5.66
C THR A 223 8.46 0.71 4.49
N ALA A 224 9.53 1.45 4.78
CA ALA A 224 10.43 1.97 3.76
C ALA A 224 11.11 0.83 2.97
N GLU A 225 11.48 -0.25 3.65
CA GLU A 225 12.07 -1.45 3.03
C GLU A 225 11.10 -2.12 2.07
N GLU A 226 9.81 -2.13 2.40
CA GLU A 226 8.78 -2.70 1.54
C GLU A 226 8.46 -1.82 0.33
N ILE A 227 8.45 -0.49 0.50
CA ILE A 227 8.33 0.45 -0.63
C ILE A 227 9.55 0.28 -1.56
N SER A 228 10.75 0.14 -1.00
CA SER A 228 11.97 -0.14 -1.76
C SER A 228 11.88 -1.48 -2.50
N TYR A 229 11.37 -2.53 -1.84
CA TYR A 229 11.10 -3.82 -2.47
C TYR A 229 10.14 -3.68 -3.67
N ASN A 230 9.04 -2.95 -3.51
CA ASN A 230 8.06 -2.73 -4.58
C ASN A 230 8.68 -2.02 -5.79
N ASN A 231 9.51 -0.99 -5.56
CA ASN A 231 10.23 -0.29 -6.63
C ASN A 231 11.21 -1.20 -7.38
N LEU A 232 11.92 -2.08 -6.67
CA LEU A 232 12.88 -2.99 -7.27
C LEU A 232 12.19 -4.11 -8.05
N VAL A 233 11.09 -4.65 -7.53
CA VAL A 233 10.30 -5.64 -8.26
C VAL A 233 9.71 -5.02 -9.52
N GLU A 234 9.17 -3.80 -9.47
CA GLU A 234 8.69 -3.11 -10.67
C GLU A 234 9.78 -2.96 -11.74
N ALA A 235 11.00 -2.61 -11.34
CA ALA A 235 12.10 -2.45 -12.28
C ALA A 235 12.46 -3.76 -13.02
N VAL A 236 12.16 -4.92 -12.43
CA VAL A 236 12.46 -6.25 -12.99
C VAL A 236 11.25 -6.84 -13.71
N GLN A 237 10.09 -6.85 -13.05
CA GLN A 237 8.86 -7.49 -13.51
C GLN A 237 7.92 -6.56 -14.29
N GLY A 238 8.15 -5.25 -14.24
CA GLY A 238 7.35 -4.24 -14.94
C GLY A 238 6.03 -3.84 -14.26
N ASN A 239 5.57 -4.58 -13.25
CA ASN A 239 4.35 -4.26 -12.51
C ASN A 239 4.59 -4.04 -11.00
N ARG A 240 3.60 -3.43 -10.34
CA ARG A 240 3.66 -3.04 -8.92
C ARG A 240 2.59 -3.74 -8.09
N ASN A 241 2.87 -3.91 -6.80
CA ASN A 241 1.84 -4.21 -5.83
C ASN A 241 1.20 -2.91 -5.31
N LEU A 242 0.03 -2.55 -5.86
CA LEU A 242 -0.69 -1.34 -5.48
C LEU A 242 -1.13 -1.30 -4.01
N PHE A 243 -1.21 -2.44 -3.30
CA PHE A 243 -1.53 -2.46 -1.87
C PHE A 243 -0.35 -2.00 -0.99
N ILE A 244 0.86 -1.89 -1.55
CA ILE A 244 2.02 -1.27 -0.88
C ILE A 244 1.97 0.26 -1.04
N ASP A 245 1.69 0.74 -2.26
CA ASP A 245 1.66 2.18 -2.57
C ASP A 245 0.38 2.86 -2.05
N TYR A 246 -0.74 2.15 -2.11
CA TYR A 246 -2.09 2.59 -1.75
C TYR A 246 -2.75 1.57 -0.80
N PRO A 247 -2.27 1.47 0.45
CA PRO A 247 -2.76 0.48 1.41
C PRO A 247 -4.28 0.56 1.64
N GLU A 248 -4.88 1.74 1.52
CA GLU A 248 -6.31 1.96 1.66
C GLU A 248 -7.17 1.18 0.66
N LEU A 249 -6.62 0.76 -0.50
CA LEU A 249 -7.35 -0.08 -1.46
C LEU A 249 -7.88 -1.36 -0.81
N ALA A 250 -7.14 -1.92 0.15
CA ALA A 250 -7.58 -3.11 0.88
C ALA A 250 -8.88 -2.85 1.67
N GLU A 251 -9.07 -1.65 2.23
CA GLU A 251 -10.29 -1.28 2.94
C GLU A 251 -11.51 -1.20 2.03
N HIS A 252 -11.31 -0.79 0.78
CA HIS A 252 -12.35 -0.66 -0.23
C HIS A 252 -12.72 -1.97 -0.96
N ILE A 253 -11.98 -3.05 -0.69
CA ILE A 253 -12.26 -4.39 -1.24
C ILE A 253 -12.68 -5.35 -0.12
N TRP A 254 -11.93 -5.42 0.97
CA TRP A 254 -12.08 -6.42 2.04
C TRP A 254 -12.39 -5.82 3.41
N GLY A 255 -12.15 -4.52 3.58
CA GLY A 255 -12.35 -3.84 4.86
C GLY A 255 -13.74 -3.25 5.06
N ASN A 256 -13.80 -2.25 5.94
CA ASN A 256 -15.08 -1.63 6.33
C ASN A 256 -15.55 -0.54 5.34
N LYS A 257 -14.80 -0.29 4.27
CA LYS A 257 -15.16 0.61 3.17
C LYS A 257 -15.50 -0.16 1.89
N ASN A 258 -15.76 -1.47 1.98
CA ASN A 258 -16.01 -2.33 0.82
C ASN A 258 -17.28 -1.97 0.02
N ASN A 259 -18.11 -1.08 0.54
CA ASN A 259 -19.29 -0.49 -0.10
C ASN A 259 -19.13 1.01 -0.40
N LYS A 260 -17.94 1.57 -0.22
CA LYS A 260 -17.63 2.98 -0.46
C LYS A 260 -16.64 3.12 -1.62
N PRO A 261 -16.85 4.03 -2.57
CA PRO A 261 -15.90 4.28 -3.66
C PRO A 261 -14.53 4.71 -3.14
N PHE A 262 -13.49 4.21 -3.81
CA PHE A 262 -12.11 4.70 -3.67
C PHE A 262 -11.91 5.97 -4.50
N TYR A 263 -11.10 6.89 -3.98
CA TYR A 263 -10.65 8.08 -4.71
C TYR A 263 -9.17 8.35 -4.43
N TYR A 264 -8.36 8.33 -5.47
CA TYR A 264 -7.00 8.84 -5.49
C TYR A 264 -7.04 10.38 -5.45
N GLN A 265 -6.14 11.01 -4.69
CA GLN A 265 -6.21 12.42 -4.25
C GLN A 265 -6.84 13.42 -5.26
N ASN A 266 -7.87 14.15 -4.77
CA ASN A 266 -8.78 15.15 -5.40
C ASN A 266 -9.92 14.57 -6.26
N GLU A 267 -11.24 14.77 -6.10
CA GLU A 267 -12.26 15.45 -5.23
C GLU A 267 -13.65 14.94 -5.77
N PRO A 268 -14.87 15.11 -5.17
CA PRO A 268 -15.31 15.83 -3.97
C PRO A 268 -15.88 14.89 -2.88
N GLU A 269 -15.73 15.26 -1.60
CA GLU A 269 -16.56 14.64 -0.57
C GLU A 269 -18.02 15.12 -0.71
N SER A 270 -18.94 14.16 -0.82
CA SER A 270 -20.38 14.37 -0.66
C SER A 270 -20.93 13.28 0.26
N PRO A 271 -21.92 13.63 1.08
CA PRO A 271 -21.77 13.99 2.49
C PRO A 271 -21.58 12.73 3.36
N SER A 272 -20.55 12.69 4.20
CA SER A 272 -20.55 11.74 5.32
C SER A 272 -20.82 12.47 6.63
N GLU A 273 -21.88 12.03 7.30
CA GLU A 273 -22.09 12.29 8.72
C GLU A 273 -20.84 11.93 9.54
N PRO A 274 -20.66 12.58 10.70
CA PRO A 274 -19.35 13.09 11.10
C PRO A 274 -18.56 12.07 11.90
N SER A 275 -17.30 11.88 11.51
CA SER A 275 -16.26 11.47 12.46
C SER A 275 -15.02 12.33 12.28
N SER A 276 -14.93 13.37 13.12
CA SER A 276 -13.79 14.27 13.35
C SER A 276 -13.41 15.22 12.19
N PRO A 277 -13.46 16.55 12.39
CA PRO A 277 -13.24 17.50 11.31
C PRO A 277 -11.77 17.51 10.83
N GLU A 278 -11.57 17.13 9.57
CA GLU A 278 -10.29 17.22 8.88
C GLU A 278 -9.98 18.70 8.52
N LYS A 279 -8.72 19.13 8.72
CA LYS A 279 -8.30 20.52 8.53
C LYS A 279 -8.12 20.81 7.04
N ILE A 280 -8.95 21.67 6.47
CA ILE A 280 -8.90 22.01 5.03
C ILE A 280 -7.85 23.13 4.80
N PRO A 281 -6.88 22.98 3.88
CA PRO A 281 -5.93 24.06 3.56
C PRO A 281 -6.62 25.35 3.09
N LEU A 282 -6.00 26.51 3.37
CA LEU A 282 -6.53 27.80 2.95
C LEU A 282 -6.68 27.90 1.42
N LYS A 283 -7.90 28.21 0.98
CA LYS A 283 -8.24 28.57 -0.41
C LYS A 283 -8.56 30.06 -0.55
N ARG A 284 -8.65 30.52 -1.80
CA ARG A 284 -8.87 31.94 -2.13
C ARG A 284 -10.32 32.39 -1.93
N GLU A 285 -11.29 31.52 -2.14
CA GLU A 285 -12.71 31.86 -2.08
C GLU A 285 -13.45 30.92 -1.15
N TYR A 286 -14.38 31.46 -0.36
CA TYR A 286 -15.24 30.73 0.56
C TYR A 286 -16.69 31.16 0.37
N ALA A 287 -17.64 30.23 0.45
CA ALA A 287 -19.04 30.58 0.64
C ALA A 287 -19.33 30.88 2.12
N LEU A 288 -20.33 31.69 2.41
CA LEU A 288 -20.73 32.05 3.79
C LEU A 288 -20.96 30.85 4.74
N ASN A 289 -21.34 29.69 4.21
CA ASN A 289 -21.59 28.47 5.00
C ASN A 289 -20.32 27.65 5.27
N GLU A 290 -19.17 28.05 4.75
CA GLU A 290 -17.92 27.31 4.91
C GLU A 290 -17.14 27.69 6.17
N THR A 291 -16.14 26.86 6.48
CA THR A 291 -15.19 27.10 7.57
C THR A 291 -13.81 27.42 7.00
N VAL A 292 -13.25 28.55 7.43
CA VAL A 292 -11.89 28.98 7.13
C VAL A 292 -10.96 28.41 8.18
N TRP A 293 -10.24 27.33 7.86
CA TRP A 293 -9.23 26.74 8.75
C TRP A 293 -7.94 27.56 8.70
N LEU A 294 -7.46 28.01 9.86
CA LEU A 294 -6.22 28.79 9.97
C LEU A 294 -5.02 27.84 10.00
N TRP A 295 -4.78 27.17 8.87
CA TRP A 295 -3.75 26.14 8.75
C TRP A 295 -3.26 25.99 7.30
N SER A 296 -1.98 25.60 7.16
CA SER A 296 -1.40 25.16 5.89
C SER A 296 -0.29 24.12 6.15
N PRO A 297 -0.26 23.01 5.40
CA PRO A 297 0.79 22.00 5.55
C PRO A 297 2.19 22.54 5.21
N LEU A 298 2.28 23.66 4.48
CA LEU A 298 3.53 24.29 4.07
C LEU A 298 4.16 25.18 5.14
N ILE A 299 3.38 25.61 6.13
CA ILE A 299 3.80 26.60 7.15
C ILE A 299 4.23 25.90 8.45
N GLY A 300 3.57 24.80 8.81
CA GLY A 300 3.76 24.10 10.08
C GLY A 300 2.68 24.45 11.12
N ASN A 301 2.55 23.60 12.15
CA ASN A 301 1.48 23.73 13.17
C ASN A 301 1.71 24.81 14.22
N ASP A 302 2.89 25.43 14.22
CA ASP A 302 3.39 26.46 15.15
C ASP A 302 3.08 27.90 14.71
N ALA A 303 2.40 28.08 13.58
CA ALA A 303 2.04 29.39 13.04
C ALA A 303 1.07 30.17 13.95
N GLN A 304 1.41 31.42 14.26
CA GLN A 304 0.52 32.41 14.84
C GLN A 304 -0.26 33.11 13.73
N TRP A 305 -1.58 33.23 13.91
CA TRP A 305 -2.47 33.80 12.91
C TRP A 305 -3.08 35.13 13.34
N SER A 306 -3.36 35.98 12.37
CA SER A 306 -4.24 37.13 12.54
C SER A 306 -5.22 37.24 11.39
N VAL A 307 -6.40 37.78 11.70
CA VAL A 307 -7.49 37.97 10.75
C VAL A 307 -7.89 39.44 10.76
N ASN A 308 -7.84 40.06 9.58
CA ASN A 308 -8.05 41.50 9.38
C ASN A 308 -7.20 42.34 10.36
N GLY A 309 -5.94 41.92 10.57
CA GLY A 309 -4.98 42.61 11.44
C GLY A 309 -5.09 42.30 12.94
N LYS A 310 -6.05 41.47 13.37
CA LYS A 310 -6.20 41.09 14.79
C LYS A 310 -5.70 39.67 15.05
N ASN A 311 -4.76 39.53 15.99
CA ASN A 311 -4.23 38.22 16.38
C ASN A 311 -5.34 37.31 16.91
N THR A 312 -5.23 36.01 16.62
CA THR A 312 -6.17 35.00 17.06
C THR A 312 -5.49 33.70 17.43
N ASN A 313 -6.03 33.02 18.43
CA ASN A 313 -5.64 31.67 18.82
C ASN A 313 -6.58 30.61 18.23
N LEU A 314 -7.60 31.03 17.46
CA LEU A 314 -8.56 30.13 16.83
C LEU A 314 -7.86 29.23 15.81
N LYS A 315 -8.35 27.99 15.68
CA LYS A 315 -7.89 27.04 14.65
C LYS A 315 -8.71 27.13 13.36
N PHE A 316 -9.91 27.71 13.45
CA PHE A 316 -10.80 27.96 12.32
C PHE A 316 -11.73 29.12 12.64
N ILE A 317 -12.38 29.68 11.61
CA ILE A 317 -13.40 30.72 11.69
C ILE A 317 -14.53 30.35 10.73
N LYS A 318 -15.79 30.52 11.13
CA LYS A 318 -16.90 30.35 10.17
C LYS A 318 -16.90 31.53 9.19
N ALA A 319 -17.01 31.27 7.89
CA ALA A 319 -17.00 32.33 6.89
C ALA A 319 -18.15 33.35 7.11
N SER A 320 -19.29 32.90 7.64
CA SER A 320 -20.39 33.76 8.06
C SER A 320 -20.02 34.78 9.15
N GLU A 321 -19.04 34.50 10.01
CA GLU A 321 -18.55 35.42 11.03
C GLU A 321 -17.63 36.50 10.45
N LEU A 322 -17.05 36.25 9.28
CA LEU A 322 -16.27 37.25 8.53
C LEU A 322 -17.18 38.19 7.72
N GLY A 323 -18.33 37.67 7.26
CA GLY A 323 -19.25 38.36 6.34
C GLY A 323 -18.77 38.29 4.89
N SER A 324 -19.64 38.62 3.92
CA SER A 324 -19.23 38.63 2.50
C SER A 324 -18.27 39.79 2.24
N GLY A 325 -17.18 39.52 1.53
CA GLY A 325 -16.15 40.51 1.22
C GLY A 325 -14.74 39.93 1.14
N LYS A 326 -13.75 40.82 1.03
CA LYS A 326 -12.33 40.46 1.07
C LYS A 326 -11.84 40.52 2.51
N HIS A 327 -11.17 39.46 2.96
CA HIS A 327 -10.56 39.40 4.28
C HIS A 327 -9.09 39.03 4.18
N GLU A 328 -8.27 39.65 5.02
CA GLU A 328 -6.84 39.37 5.09
C GLU A 328 -6.58 38.38 6.23
N LEU A 329 -5.95 37.26 5.89
CA LEU A 329 -5.35 36.33 6.85
C LEU A 329 -3.85 36.54 6.81
N SER A 330 -3.21 36.65 7.97
CA SER A 330 -1.75 36.66 8.02
C SER A 330 -1.23 35.63 9.02
N PHE A 331 -0.05 35.11 8.73
CA PHE A 331 0.60 34.09 9.55
C PHE A 331 2.07 34.43 9.78
N LYS A 332 2.60 33.97 10.91
CA LYS A 332 4.03 34.03 11.22
C LYS A 332 4.43 32.88 12.13
N ASN A 333 5.55 32.24 11.83
CA ASN A 333 6.34 31.44 12.77
C ASN A 333 7.83 31.82 12.67
N GLU A 334 8.71 31.02 13.24
CA GLU A 334 10.17 31.28 13.22
C GLU A 334 10.73 31.32 11.78
N LYS A 335 10.14 30.55 10.86
CA LYS A 335 10.68 30.33 9.51
C LYS A 335 9.95 31.11 8.42
N TYR A 336 8.64 31.28 8.54
CA TYR A 336 7.74 31.82 7.52
C TYR A 336 6.89 32.96 8.04
N ARG A 337 6.63 33.96 7.20
CA ARG A 337 5.57 34.96 7.39
C ARG A 337 4.87 35.21 6.08
N GLY A 338 3.57 35.49 6.11
CA GLY A 338 2.82 35.71 4.88
C GLY A 338 1.45 36.33 5.13
N ARG A 339 0.85 36.79 4.03
CA ARG A 339 -0.50 37.32 3.98
C ARG A 339 -1.25 36.66 2.84
N ILE A 340 -2.51 36.34 3.08
CA ILE A 340 -3.41 35.70 2.14
C ILE A 340 -4.70 36.52 2.16
N ILE A 341 -5.16 36.91 0.98
CA ILE A 341 -6.50 37.51 0.84
C ILE A 341 -7.46 36.41 0.45
N ILE A 342 -8.49 36.24 1.27
CA ILE A 342 -9.62 35.37 0.98
C ILE A 342 -10.83 36.22 0.60
N ILE A 343 -11.72 35.66 -0.22
CA ILE A 343 -12.98 36.28 -0.61
C ILE A 343 -14.10 35.41 -0.07
N VAL A 344 -14.91 35.95 0.84
CA VAL A 344 -16.15 35.32 1.26
C VAL A 344 -17.27 35.83 0.37
N LYS A 345 -17.98 34.94 -0.30
CA LYS A 345 -19.13 35.27 -1.16
C LYS A 345 -20.41 34.81 -0.51
#